data_AF-A0A485LRJ3-F1
#
_entry.id   AF-A0A485LRJ3-F1
#
_cell.length_a   1.000
_cell.length_b   1.000
_cell.length_c   1.000
_cell.angle_alpha   90.00
_cell.angle_beta   90.00
_cell.angle_gamma   90.00
#
_symmetry.space_group_name_H-M   'P 1'
#
loop_
_entity.id
_entity.type
_entity.pdbx_description
1 polymer ?
#
loop_
_entity_poly.entity_id
_entity_poly.type
_entity_poly.pdbx_seq_one_letter_code
_entity_poly.pdbx_strand_id
1 'polypeptide(L)' 'MGDDGMTASELRSRYGRGGSVRDCDLSAAQLRSRYAIEKNTFKDHPTDNTALIAVAVAVILVIAGAAFYFSQQ' A
#
# COMPACT_ATOMS: atom_id res chain seq x y z
N MET A 1 -39.22 -4.59 -3.21
CA MET A 1 -39.90 -3.89 -2.11
C MET A 1 -39.77 -4.75 -0.87
N GLY A 2 -38.71 -4.56 -0.09
CA GLY A 2 -38.45 -5.40 1.11
C GLY A 2 -37.57 -4.73 2.17
N ASP A 3 -37.19 -3.49 1.95
CA ASP A 3 -36.25 -2.69 2.74
C ASP A 3 -36.89 -1.42 3.33
N ASP A 4 -38.03 -0.95 2.79
CA ASP A 4 -38.75 0.24 3.27
C ASP A 4 -39.31 0.11 4.70
N GLY A 5 -39.41 -1.12 5.22
CA GLY A 5 -39.90 -1.41 6.57
C GLY A 5 -38.80 -1.60 7.62
N MET A 6 -37.52 -1.61 7.23
CA MET A 6 -36.42 -1.80 8.18
C MET A 6 -35.87 -0.46 8.65
N THR A 7 -35.71 -0.32 9.96
CA THR A 7 -35.07 0.84 10.55
C THR A 7 -33.58 0.86 10.20
N ALA A 8 -32.98 2.05 10.13
CA ALA A 8 -31.56 2.21 9.83
C ALA A 8 -30.66 1.40 10.80
N SER A 9 -31.10 1.21 12.04
CA SER A 9 -30.42 0.39 13.05
C SER A 9 -30.47 -1.11 12.71
N GLU A 10 -31.58 -1.62 12.18
CA GLU A 10 -31.71 -3.02 11.76
C GLU A 10 -30.90 -3.32 10.50
N LEU A 11 -30.88 -2.40 9.54
CA LEU A 11 -29.99 -2.49 8.38
C LEU A 11 -28.53 -2.52 8.82
N ARG A 12 -28.14 -1.62 9.72
CA ARG A 12 -26.78 -1.60 10.26
C ARG A 12 -26.44 -2.87 11.06
N SER A 13 -27.40 -3.45 11.77
CA SER A 13 -27.22 -4.71 12.49
C SER A 13 -27.01 -5.88 11.53
N ARG A 14 -27.76 -5.96 10.43
CA ARG A 14 -27.65 -7.05 9.44
C ARG A 14 -26.38 -6.97 8.59
N TYR A 15 -26.01 -5.77 8.14
CA TYR A 15 -24.88 -5.56 7.23
C TYR A 15 -23.58 -5.14 7.95
N GLY A 16 -23.64 -4.89 9.26
CA GLY A 16 -22.49 -4.53 10.09
C GLY A 16 -21.64 -5.74 10.51
N ARG A 17 -20.52 -5.45 11.20
CA ARG A 17 -19.61 -6.47 11.72
C ARG A 17 -20.32 -7.31 12.78
N GLY A 18 -20.58 -8.59 12.47
CA GLY A 18 -21.33 -9.51 13.33
C GLY A 18 -22.79 -9.70 12.92
N GLY A 19 -23.24 -9.10 11.81
CA GLY A 19 -24.56 -9.32 11.23
C GLY A 19 -24.70 -10.68 10.52
N SER A 20 -25.97 -11.03 10.22
CA SER A 20 -26.35 -12.32 9.65
C SER A 20 -26.16 -12.44 8.13
N VAL A 21 -25.79 -11.35 7.45
CA VAL A 21 -25.57 -11.35 6.00
C VAL A 21 -24.28 -12.09 5.66
N ARG A 22 -24.37 -12.99 4.68
CA ARG A 22 -23.26 -13.79 4.20
C ARG A 22 -22.30 -12.94 3.40
N ASP A 23 -21.03 -13.28 3.45
CA ASP A 23 -19.98 -12.53 2.76
C ASP A 23 -20.09 -12.57 1.23
N CYS A 24 -20.79 -13.56 0.66
CA CYS A 24 -21.08 -13.65 -0.78
C CYS A 24 -22.10 -12.61 -1.26
N ASP A 25 -22.90 -12.07 -0.35
CA ASP A 25 -23.92 -11.06 -0.63
C ASP A 25 -23.41 -9.64 -0.29
N LEU A 26 -22.19 -9.52 0.24
CA LEU A 26 -21.54 -8.25 0.57
C LEU A 26 -20.71 -7.75 -0.61
N SER A 27 -20.77 -6.44 -0.87
CA SER A 27 -19.84 -5.82 -1.80
C SER A 27 -18.41 -5.86 -1.27
N ALA A 28 -17.42 -5.81 -2.17
CA ALA A 28 -16.01 -5.81 -1.81
C ALA A 28 -15.64 -4.68 -0.82
N ALA A 29 -16.33 -3.53 -0.88
CA ALA A 29 -16.13 -2.43 0.07
C ALA A 29 -16.64 -2.78 1.48
N GLN A 30 -17.80 -3.43 1.59
CA GLN A 30 -18.39 -3.84 2.87
C GLN A 30 -17.60 -5.00 3.51
N LEU A 31 -17.16 -5.97 2.72
CA LEU A 31 -16.31 -7.07 3.19
C LEU A 31 -14.99 -6.53 3.79
N ARG A 32 -14.33 -5.61 3.07
CA ARG A 32 -13.11 -4.95 3.57
C ARG A 32 -13.36 -4.19 4.87
N SER A 33 -14.51 -3.51 4.99
CA SER A 33 -14.90 -2.80 6.21
C SER A 33 -15.15 -3.73 7.40
N ARG A 34 -15.72 -4.93 7.16
CA ARG A 34 -16.00 -5.96 8.18
C ARG A 34 -14.72 -6.60 8.71
N TYR A 35 -13.78 -6.86 7.82
CA TYR A 35 -12.52 -7.54 8.11
C TYR A 35 -11.34 -6.59 8.35
N ALA A 36 -11.59 -5.28 8.41
CA ALA A 36 -10.55 -4.25 8.53
C ALA A 36 -9.40 -4.44 7.52
N ILE A 37 -9.73 -4.91 6.32
CA ILE A 37 -8.76 -5.09 5.25
C ILE A 37 -8.39 -3.71 4.76
N GLU A 38 -7.14 -3.35 5.01
CA GLU A 38 -6.57 -2.05 4.65
C GLU A 38 -6.81 -1.78 3.16
N LYS A 39 -7.61 -0.75 2.87
CA LYS A 39 -7.74 -0.26 1.49
C LYS A 39 -6.39 0.31 1.12
N ASN A 40 -5.74 -0.33 0.16
CA ASN A 40 -4.58 0.19 -0.57
C ASN A 40 -3.19 -0.19 0.00
N THR A 41 -2.89 -1.49 0.05
CA THR A 41 -1.50 -1.99 0.14
C THR A 41 -0.69 -1.78 -1.16
N PHE A 42 -1.33 -1.28 -2.23
CA PHE A 42 -0.69 -0.84 -3.47
C PHE A 42 -0.10 0.57 -3.36
N LYS A 43 0.20 1.07 -2.15
CA LYS A 43 1.02 2.27 -2.04
C LYS A 43 2.40 1.91 -2.56
N ASP A 44 2.74 2.44 -3.73
CA ASP A 44 4.08 2.43 -4.31
C ASP A 44 5.08 2.60 -3.18
N HIS A 45 5.86 1.55 -2.88
CA HIS A 45 7.05 1.74 -2.07
C HIS A 45 7.97 2.58 -2.96
N PRO A 46 8.22 3.87 -2.65
CA PRO A 46 9.27 4.58 -3.33
C PRO A 46 10.54 3.77 -3.06
N THR A 47 11.04 3.13 -4.10
CA THR A 47 12.32 2.41 -4.01
C THR A 47 13.36 3.51 -3.91
N ASP A 48 13.74 3.85 -2.67
CA ASP A 48 14.70 4.91 -2.37
C ASP A 48 16.12 4.47 -2.80
N ASN A 49 16.37 4.61 -4.11
CA ASN A 49 17.65 4.32 -4.74
C ASN A 49 18.72 5.37 -4.45
N THR A 50 18.38 6.42 -3.68
CA THR A 50 19.27 7.52 -3.31
C THR A 50 20.58 7.02 -2.70
N ALA A 51 20.52 6.01 -1.83
CA ALA A 51 21.71 5.43 -1.22
C ALA A 51 22.60 4.69 -2.24
N LEU A 52 22.00 3.91 -3.15
CA LEU A 52 22.72 3.20 -4.21
C LEU A 52 23.38 4.17 -5.20
N ILE A 53 22.67 5.23 -5.59
CA ILE A 53 23.19 6.26 -6.49
C ILE A 53 24.34 7.01 -5.83
N ALA A 54 24.20 7.39 -4.55
CA ALA A 54 25.27 8.08 -3.82
C ALA A 54 26.55 7.24 -3.74
N VAL A 55 26.43 5.94 -3.46
CA VAL A 55 27.56 5.02 -3.44
C VAL A 55 28.20 4.88 -4.82
N ALA A 56 27.39 4.71 -5.87
CA ALA A 56 27.89 4.59 -7.23
C ALA A 56 28.69 5.83 -7.68
N VAL A 57 28.19 7.04 -7.38
CA VAL A 57 28.88 8.30 -7.69
C VAL A 57 30.19 8.40 -6.92
N ALA A 58 30.21 8.07 -5.62
CA ALA A 58 31.43 8.12 -4.82
C ALA A 58 32.52 7.19 -5.37
N VAL A 59 32.15 5.96 -5.75
CA VAL A 59 33.09 4.99 -6.34
C VAL A 59 33.68 5.50 -7.66
N ILE A 60 32.85 6.07 -8.54
CA ILE A 60 33.32 6.62 -9.82
C ILE A 60 34.33 7.75 -9.60
N LEU A 61 34.07 8.65 -8.64
CA LEU A 61 34.99 9.75 -8.33
C LEU A 61 36.33 9.26 -7.80
N VAL A 62 36.34 8.24 -6.95
CA VAL A 62 37.58 7.65 -6.42
C VAL A 62 38.39 7.01 -7.55
N ILE A 63 37.75 6.24 -8.44
CA ILE A 63 38.43 5.59 -9.56
C ILE A 63 38.97 6.63 -10.55
N ALA A 64 38.17 7.63 -10.91
CA ALA A 64 38.58 8.69 -11.83
C ALA A 64 39.73 9.51 -11.24
N GLY A 65 39.67 9.86 -9.95
CA GLY A 65 40.74 10.57 -9.25
C GLY A 65 42.04 9.77 -9.18
N ALA A 66 41.96 8.47 -8.87
CA ALA A 66 43.11 7.58 -8.87
C ALA A 66 43.73 7.44 -10.26
N ALA A 67 42.91 7.24 -11.30
CA ALA A 67 43.37 7.16 -12.68
C ALA A 67 44.07 8.45 -13.15
N PHE A 68 43.51 9.62 -12.80
CA PHE A 68 44.13 10.91 -13.10
C PHE A 68 45.46 11.11 -12.38
N TYR A 69 45.55 10.69 -11.12
CA TYR A 69 46.78 10.78 -10.33
C TYR A 69 47.88 9.88 -10.91
N PHE A 70 47.55 8.63 -11.24
CA PHE A 70 48.48 7.70 -11.89
C PHE A 70 48.87 8.14 -13.31
N SER A 71 47.98 8.81 -14.03
CA SER A 71 48.29 9.35 -15.37
C SER A 71 49.21 10.57 -15.33
N GLN A 72 49.36 11.25 -14.18
CA GLN A 72 50.24 12.41 -14.03
C GLN A 72 51.61 12.08 -13.42
N GLN A 73 51.82 10.83 -12.97
CA GLN A 73 53.13 10.29 -12.58
C GLN A 73 53.84 9.69 -13.77
#